data_AF-A0A968HE43-F1
#
_entry.id   AF-A0A968HE43-F1
#
_cell.length_a   1.000
_cell.length_b   1.000
_cell.length_c   1.000
_cell.angle_alpha   90.00
_cell.angle_beta   90.00
_cell.angle_gamma   90.00
#
_symmetry.space_group_name_H-M   'P 1'
#
loop_
_entity.id
_entity.type
_entity.pdbx_description
1 polymer ?
#
loop_
_entity_poly.entity_id
_entity_poly.type
_entity_poly.pdbx_seq_one_letter_code
_entity_poly.pdbx_strand_id
1 'polypeptide(L)'
;MTASGQTTITWETPGTTKNQVAEVRLYYTVDGGLSWRLIGTQSGNTGRYDNWGPVATRTSANCKVRVVLEDANGVTMGNDKSDTTFTIMTP
;
A
#
# COMPACT_ATOMS: atom_id res chain seq x y z
N MET A 1 12.65 1.53 -25.11
CA MET A 1 11.30 1.90 -24.64
C MET A 1 11.30 1.67 -23.14
N THR A 2 11.65 2.67 -22.32
CA THR A 2 11.58 2.53 -20.87
C THR A 2 10.13 2.68 -20.46
N ALA A 3 9.43 1.57 -20.27
CA ALA A 3 8.14 1.59 -19.60
C ALA A 3 8.42 2.04 -18.16
N SER A 4 8.11 3.30 -17.86
CA SER A 4 8.03 3.82 -16.50
C SER A 4 6.95 3.01 -15.78
N GLY A 5 7.36 1.92 -15.14
CA GLY A 5 6.51 0.91 -14.52
C GLY A 5 5.86 1.44 -13.24
N GLN A 6 4.82 2.25 -13.40
CA GLN A 6 3.84 2.45 -12.33
C GLN A 6 3.07 1.15 -12.13
N THR A 7 2.99 0.71 -10.88
CA THR A 7 2.22 -0.47 -10.48
C THR A 7 0.99 0.00 -9.73
N THR A 8 -0.19 -0.47 -10.11
CA THR A 8 -1.42 -0.20 -9.36
C THR A 8 -1.53 -1.16 -8.19
N ILE A 9 -1.80 -0.64 -7.00
CA ILE A 9 -2.18 -1.44 -5.83
C ILE A 9 -3.70 -1.40 -5.70
N THR A 10 -4.34 -2.56 -5.63
CA THR A 10 -5.80 -2.68 -5.41
C THR A 10 -6.09 -3.37 -4.08
N TRP A 11 -7.17 -2.98 -3.43
CA TRP A 11 -7.68 -3.64 -2.22
C TRP A 11 -9.20 -3.63 -2.21
N GLU A 12 -9.78 -4.61 -1.54
CA GLU A 12 -11.22 -4.66 -1.30
C GLU A 12 -11.52 -4.33 0.16
N THR A 13 -12.53 -3.51 0.38
CA THR A 13 -13.03 -3.22 1.73
C THR A 13 -14.39 -3.87 1.90
N PRO A 14 -14.62 -4.65 2.98
CA PRO A 14 -15.94 -5.16 3.28
C PRO A 14 -16.94 -3.99 3.33
N GLY A 15 -18.11 -4.14 2.70
CA GLY A 15 -19.12 -3.07 2.57
C GLY A 15 -19.73 -2.57 3.90
N THR A 16 -19.26 -3.07 5.03
CA THR A 16 -19.69 -2.73 6.40
C THR A 16 -18.53 -2.18 7.22
N THR A 17 -17.85 -1.14 6.74
CA THR A 17 -16.96 -0.36 7.62
C THR A 17 -17.82 0.42 8.62
N LYS A 18 -17.55 0.25 9.91
CA LYS A 18 -18.35 0.86 11.01
C LYS A 18 -18.46 2.38 10.90
N ASN A 19 -17.42 3.03 10.37
CA ASN A 19 -17.40 4.45 10.01
C ASN A 19 -16.98 4.58 8.53
N GLN A 20 -17.20 5.77 7.98
CA GLN A 20 -16.68 6.12 6.65
C GLN A 20 -15.16 6.19 6.69
N VAL A 21 -14.51 5.51 5.74
CA VAL A 21 -13.06 5.63 5.54
C VAL A 21 -12.75 7.05 5.03
N ALA A 22 -11.99 7.81 5.81
CA ALA A 22 -11.58 9.17 5.47
C ALA A 22 -10.21 9.19 4.80
N GLU A 23 -9.32 8.27 5.18
CA GLU A 23 -7.97 8.19 4.64
C GLU A 23 -7.52 6.74 4.47
N VAL A 24 -6.74 6.49 3.43
CA VAL A 24 -6.07 5.22 3.17
C VAL A 24 -4.58 5.47 3.07
N ARG A 25 -3.81 4.73 3.87
CA ARG A 25 -2.35 4.76 3.88
C ARG A 25 -1.79 3.48 3.29
N LEU A 26 -0.92 3.61 2.31
CA LEU A 26 -0.24 2.49 1.70
C LEU A 26 1.21 2.47 2.14
N TYR A 27 1.67 1.28 2.55
CA TYR A 27 3.04 1.05 2.97
C TYR A 27 3.64 -0.10 2.18
N TYR A 28 4.96 -0.10 2.06
CA TYR A 28 5.73 -1.24 1.60
C TYR A 28 6.87 -1.56 2.57
N THR A 29 7.31 -2.81 2.54
CA THR A 29 8.51 -3.28 3.21
C THR A 29 9.44 -3.88 2.17
N VAL A 30 10.75 -3.89 2.46
CA VAL A 30 11.78 -4.60 1.69
C VAL A 30 12.51 -5.65 2.54
N ASP A 31 12.12 -5.78 3.82
CA ASP A 31 12.79 -6.58 4.85
C ASP A 31 11.86 -7.63 5.46
N GLY A 32 10.85 -8.08 4.69
CA GLY A 32 9.91 -9.12 5.13
C GLY A 32 8.89 -8.64 6.18
N GLY A 33 8.77 -7.33 6.39
CA GLY A 33 7.77 -6.73 7.29
C GLY A 33 8.31 -6.27 8.64
N LEU A 34 9.63 -6.25 8.82
CA LEU A 34 10.29 -5.68 10.01
C LEU A 34 10.13 -4.15 10.03
N SER A 35 10.29 -3.51 8.88
CA SER A 35 10.14 -2.07 8.70
C SER A 35 9.20 -1.76 7.54
N TRP A 36 8.31 -0.79 7.74
CA TRP A 36 7.33 -0.35 6.76
C TRP A 36 7.57 1.11 6.38
N ARG A 37 7.66 1.39 5.09
CA ARG A 37 7.85 2.71 4.51
C ARG A 37 6.55 3.16 3.84
N LEU A 38 6.19 4.44 4.00
CA LEU A 38 4.99 4.99 3.36
C LEU A 38 5.20 5.07 1.84
N ILE A 39 4.27 4.51 1.08
CA ILE A 39 4.15 4.71 -0.37
C ILE A 39 3.43 6.03 -0.63
N GLY A 40 2.31 6.23 0.07
CA GLY A 40 1.48 7.41 -0.05
C GLY A 40 0.20 7.32 0.76
N THR A 41 -0.51 8.44 0.79
CA THR A 41 -1.81 8.63 1.43
C THR A 41 -2.83 9.02 0.38
N GLN A 42 -4.06 8.55 0.54
CA GLN A 42 -5.17 8.88 -0.32
C GLN A 42 -6.41 9.18 0.51
N SER A 43 -7.11 10.26 0.19
CA SER A 43 -8.39 10.58 0.83
C SER A 43 -9.48 9.64 0.34
N GLY A 44 -10.24 9.12 1.30
CA GLY A 44 -11.32 8.17 1.08
C GLY A 44 -10.83 6.81 0.56
N ASN A 45 -11.79 5.92 0.38
CA ASN A 45 -11.54 4.56 -0.06
C ASN A 45 -11.95 4.38 -1.53
N THR A 46 -10.98 4.47 -2.43
CA THR A 46 -11.18 4.25 -3.88
C THR A 46 -10.98 2.78 -4.29
N GLY A 47 -10.49 1.93 -3.40
CA GLY A 47 -10.11 0.54 -3.67
C GLY A 47 -8.85 0.37 -4.54
N ARG A 48 -8.18 1.47 -4.93
CA ARG A 48 -6.95 1.40 -5.73
C ARG A 48 -6.01 2.59 -5.51
N TYR A 49 -4.74 2.39 -5.78
CA TYR A 49 -3.70 3.41 -5.79
C TYR A 49 -2.82 3.23 -7.02
N ASP A 50 -2.94 4.13 -7.98
CA ASP A 50 -2.34 4.01 -9.31
C ASP A 50 -0.88 4.50 -9.36
N ASN A 51 -0.47 5.35 -8.40
CA ASN A 51 0.82 6.05 -8.45
C ASN A 51 1.91 5.40 -7.58
N TRP A 52 2.02 4.07 -7.58
CA TRP A 52 3.14 3.40 -6.94
C TRP A 52 4.27 3.15 -7.94
N GLY A 53 5.34 3.93 -7.82
CA GLY A 53 6.60 3.66 -8.49
C GLY A 53 7.54 2.87 -7.56
N PRO A 54 8.49 2.08 -8.09
CA PRO A 54 9.51 1.43 -7.28
C PRO A 54 10.37 2.48 -6.57
N VAL A 55 10.07 2.73 -5.28
CA VAL A 55 10.81 3.66 -4.41
C VAL A 55 12.03 2.98 -3.76
N ALA A 56 12.23 1.67 -4.01
CA ALA A 56 13.35 0.95 -3.42
C ALA A 56 14.66 1.38 -4.10
N THR A 57 15.64 1.79 -3.31
CA THR A 57 17.02 2.07 -3.76
C THR A 57 17.85 0.81 -3.98
N ARG A 58 17.27 -0.38 -3.72
CA ARG A 58 17.91 -1.69 -3.88
C ARG A 58 16.86 -2.73 -4.22
N THR A 59 17.25 -3.68 -5.06
CA THR A 59 16.42 -4.86 -5.34
C THR A 59 16.23 -5.70 -4.07
N SER A 60 14.99 -6.08 -3.77
CA SER A 60 14.66 -7.02 -2.68
C SER A 60 13.57 -7.98 -3.12
N ALA A 61 13.73 -9.27 -2.79
CA ALA A 61 12.76 -10.33 -3.04
C ALA A 61 11.77 -10.53 -1.87
N ASN A 62 11.99 -9.84 -0.75
CA ASN A 62 11.18 -9.96 0.47
C ASN A 62 10.27 -8.73 0.65
N CYS A 63 9.73 -8.21 -0.46
CA CYS A 63 8.85 -7.04 -0.38
C CYS A 63 7.42 -7.46 -0.10
N LYS A 64 6.72 -6.67 0.72
CA LYS A 64 5.26 -6.77 0.95
C LYS A 64 4.65 -5.39 0.89
N VAL A 65 3.36 -5.32 0.60
CA VAL A 65 2.55 -4.10 0.74
C VAL A 65 1.58 -4.24 1.91
N ARG A 66 1.18 -3.11 2.47
CA ARG A 66 0.17 -3.01 3.52
C ARG A 66 -0.72 -1.81 3.24
N VAL A 67 -2.02 -2.01 3.34
CA VAL A 67 -3.04 -0.96 3.27
C VAL A 67 -3.60 -0.76 4.68
N VAL A 68 -3.77 0.50 5.08
CA VAL A 68 -4.36 0.88 6.37
C VAL A 68 -5.48 1.88 6.09
N LEU A 69 -6.67 1.59 6.58
CA LEU A 69 -7.84 2.44 6.48
C LEU A 69 -8.01 3.20 7.79
N GLU A 70 -8.18 4.52 7.72
CA GLU A 70 -8.41 5.39 8.87
C GLU A 70 -9.71 6.19 8.70
N ASP A 71 -10.39 6.46 9.81
CA ASP A 71 -11.53 7.37 9.84
C ASP A 71 -11.08 8.84 9.95
N ALA A 72 -12.05 9.77 9.99
CA ALA A 72 -11.77 11.20 10.04
C ALA A 72 -11.02 11.66 11.32
N ASN A 73 -10.99 10.83 12.37
CA ASN A 73 -10.25 11.09 13.59
C ASN A 73 -8.87 10.42 13.60
N GLY A 74 -8.46 9.78 12.48
CA GLY A 74 -7.22 9.03 12.38
C GLY A 74 -7.27 7.66 13.08
N VAL A 75 -8.45 7.15 13.42
CA VAL A 75 -8.59 5.83 14.05
C VAL A 75 -8.48 4.76 12.97
N THR A 76 -7.56 3.82 13.14
CA THR A 76 -7.43 2.67 12.23
C THR A 76 -8.68 1.80 12.27
N MET A 77 -9.36 1.71 11.13
CA MET A 77 -10.57 0.93 10.93
C MET A 77 -10.29 -0.47 10.40
N GLY A 78 -9.19 -0.62 9.67
CA GLY A 78 -8.79 -1.87 9.02
C GLY A 78 -7.36 -1.79 8.54
N ASN A 79 -6.71 -2.94 8.48
CA ASN A 79 -5.41 -3.06 7.83
C ASN A 79 -5.32 -4.43 7.17
N ASP A 80 -4.69 -4.46 6.00
CA ASP A 80 -4.45 -5.67 5.25
C ASP A 80 -3.03 -5.66 4.68
N LYS A 81 -2.43 -6.83 4.52
CA LYS A 81 -1.06 -7.02 4.04
C LYS A 81 -1.07 -8.00 2.89
N SER A 82 -0.18 -7.83 1.92
CA SER A 82 -0.04 -8.83 0.88
C SER A 82 0.36 -10.18 1.46
N ASP A 83 -0.40 -11.21 1.09
CA ASP A 83 -0.16 -12.59 1.53
C ASP A 83 1.21 -13.10 1.06
N THR A 84 1.56 -12.80 -0.18
CA THR A 84 2.82 -13.18 -0.80
C THR A 84 3.83 -12.03 -0.76
N THR A 85 5.10 -12.43 -0.80
CA THR A 85 6.20 -11.50 -1.09
C THR A 85 6.35 -11.35 -2.60
N PHE A 86 6.80 -10.18 -3.01
CA PHE A 86 7.16 -9.90 -4.40
C PHE A 86 8.53 -9.23 -4.45
N THR A 87 9.08 -9.14 -5.67
CA THR A 87 10.38 -8.50 -5.89
C THR A 87 10.18 -7.07 -6.38
N ILE A 88 10.80 -6.11 -5.71
CA ILE A 88 10.95 -4.75 -6.26
C ILE A 88 12.34 -4.67 -6.86
N MET A 89 12.44 -4.29 -8.14
CA MET A 89 13.69 -4.00 -8.82
C MET A 89 13.85 -2.48 -8.96
N THR A 90 15.07 -1.99 -8.78
CA THR A 90 15.42 -0.60 -9.15
C THR A 90 15.40 -0.45 -10.68
N PRO A 91 15.02 0.72 -11.22
CA PRO A 91 15.16 1.01 -12.65
C PRO A 91 16.60 0.91 -13.15
#